data_AF-A0ABD6EN50-F1
#
_entry.id   AF-A0ABD6EN50-F1
#
_cell.length_a   1.000
_cell.length_b   1.000
_cell.length_c   1.000
_cell.angle_alpha   90.00
_cell.angle_beta   90.00
_cell.angle_gamma   90.00
#
_symmetry.space_group_name_H-M   'P 1'
#
loop_
_entity.id
_entity.type
_entity.pdbx_description
1 polymer ?
#
loop_
_entity_poly.entity_id
_entity_poly.type
_entity_poly.pdbx_seq_one_letter_code
_entity_poly.pdbx_strand_id
1 'polypeptide(L)'
;MSEYLSQETEFAPLDTASAVMNKVWMNFRRSEMKGNIERFLRKCLRQYIKNSLWAESDIWSTRKMNSIVTELSCKFNAEKCRDTAVTLFNEFLNNCEYTGEGTGACIRQPPELRKPVYCYGLRKKPEAVPTLTRMHNWFYEHSRYFTKDAKDMLNGISCVEGEDLKGVISEAINGLYPSRIFGYIADNDDSGLELWNYFISNVEHVVFGVPSFADYINAATNGWNSQKDIDRIEQFLKDRKKGSVLSADNLQVFETVKKHISANIKWMNIHGKAIEGWMKNHFTIYSANRGLRNE
;
A
#
# COMPACT_ATOMS: atom_id res chain seq x y z
N MET A 1 -21.69 -8.18 10.03
CA MET A 1 -21.03 -7.75 8.77
C MET A 1 -19.91 -8.71 8.37
N SER A 2 -18.90 -8.92 9.20
CA SER A 2 -17.78 -9.85 8.94
C SER A 2 -18.17 -11.33 8.80
N GLU A 3 -19.15 -11.81 9.58
CA GLU A 3 -19.68 -13.17 9.46
C GLU A 3 -20.41 -13.39 8.13
N TYR A 4 -21.27 -12.43 7.75
CA TYR A 4 -21.97 -12.42 6.47
C TYR A 4 -20.98 -12.40 5.28
N LEU A 5 -20.00 -11.50 5.31
CA LEU A 5 -19.01 -11.37 4.22
C LEU A 5 -18.23 -12.66 3.96
N SER A 6 -18.05 -13.51 4.97
CA SER A 6 -17.36 -14.79 4.81
C SER A 6 -18.09 -15.80 3.94
N GLN A 7 -19.39 -15.58 3.68
CA GLN A 7 -20.25 -16.41 2.83
C GLN A 7 -20.74 -15.67 1.57
N GLU A 8 -20.47 -14.37 1.48
CA GLU A 8 -20.89 -13.53 0.36
C GLU A 8 -20.07 -13.82 -0.90
N THR A 9 -20.71 -13.67 -2.06
CA THR A 9 -20.12 -13.87 -3.39
C THR A 9 -20.34 -12.68 -4.32
N GLU A 10 -21.17 -11.71 -3.95
CA GLU A 10 -21.50 -10.57 -4.80
C GLU A 10 -20.49 -9.42 -4.71
N PHE A 11 -20.38 -8.67 -5.82
CA PHE A 11 -19.42 -7.57 -5.96
C PHE A 11 -19.74 -6.37 -5.06
N ALA A 12 -20.99 -5.88 -5.07
CA ALA A 12 -21.33 -4.61 -4.40
C ALA A 12 -21.09 -4.62 -2.88
N PRO A 13 -21.42 -5.69 -2.14
CA PRO A 13 -21.08 -5.80 -0.73
C PRO A 13 -19.57 -5.83 -0.48
N LEU A 14 -18.79 -6.51 -1.34
CA LEU A 14 -17.34 -6.54 -1.24
C LEU A 14 -16.74 -5.14 -1.44
N ASP A 15 -17.18 -4.44 -2.48
CA ASP A 15 -16.65 -3.11 -2.83
C ASP A 15 -16.80 -2.15 -1.66
N THR A 16 -18.00 -2.12 -1.05
CA THR A 16 -18.27 -1.33 0.16
C THR A 16 -17.40 -1.78 1.34
N ALA A 17 -17.29 -3.08 1.57
CA ALA A 17 -16.50 -3.63 2.67
C ALA A 17 -15.00 -3.36 2.53
N SER A 18 -14.47 -3.31 1.29
CA SER A 18 -13.05 -3.17 1.01
C SER A 18 -12.44 -1.90 1.62
N ALA A 19 -13.17 -0.78 1.59
CA ALA A 19 -12.75 0.48 2.20
C ALA A 19 -12.64 0.36 3.72
N VAL A 20 -13.60 -0.33 4.35
CA VAL A 20 -13.58 -0.59 5.80
C VAL A 20 -12.43 -1.53 6.16
N MET A 21 -12.20 -2.59 5.39
CA MET A 21 -11.08 -3.51 5.59
C MET A 21 -9.73 -2.80 5.51
N ASN A 22 -9.55 -1.94 4.51
CA ASN A 22 -8.35 -1.10 4.38
C ASN A 22 -8.18 -0.17 5.58
N LYS A 23 -9.25 0.51 6.03
CA LYS A 23 -9.18 1.39 7.19
C LYS A 23 -8.82 0.64 8.48
N VAL A 24 -9.38 -0.55 8.69
CA VAL A 24 -9.04 -1.41 9.82
C VAL A 24 -7.58 -1.84 9.74
N TRP A 25 -7.12 -2.34 8.59
CA TRP A 25 -5.73 -2.71 8.40
C TRP A 25 -4.79 -1.53 8.66
N MET A 26 -5.05 -0.35 8.07
CA MET A 26 -4.23 0.86 8.24
C MET A 26 -4.07 1.29 9.70
N ASN A 27 -5.13 1.21 10.50
CA ASN A 27 -5.08 1.60 11.91
C ASN A 27 -4.32 0.58 12.79
N PHE A 28 -4.32 -0.69 12.40
CA PHE A 28 -3.69 -1.75 13.18
C PHE A 28 -2.33 -2.21 12.63
N ARG A 29 -1.90 -1.74 11.46
CA ARG A 29 -0.68 -2.21 10.78
C ARG A 29 0.61 -2.04 11.60
N ARG A 30 0.65 -1.03 12.49
CA ARG A 30 1.79 -0.74 13.39
C ARG A 30 1.59 -1.24 14.83
N SER A 31 0.51 -1.97 15.09
CA SER A 31 0.20 -2.53 16.40
C SER A 31 0.59 -4.00 16.50
N GLU A 32 0.71 -4.52 17.72
CA GLU A 32 0.97 -5.94 17.99
C GLU A 32 -0.10 -6.87 17.41
N MET A 33 -1.28 -6.32 17.07
CA MET A 33 -2.39 -7.06 16.48
C MET A 33 -2.32 -7.25 14.97
N LYS A 34 -1.33 -6.66 14.26
CA LYS A 34 -1.23 -6.70 12.79
C LYS A 34 -1.53 -8.09 12.22
N GLY A 35 -0.82 -9.11 12.69
CA GLY A 35 -1.00 -10.48 12.18
C GLY A 35 -2.38 -11.10 12.47
N ASN A 36 -3.01 -10.73 13.60
CA ASN A 36 -4.38 -11.15 13.91
C ASN A 36 -5.39 -10.48 12.97
N ILE A 37 -5.22 -9.18 12.73
CA ILE A 37 -6.06 -8.39 11.82
C ILE A 37 -5.96 -8.94 10.39
N GLU A 38 -4.75 -9.20 9.89
CA GLU A 38 -4.56 -9.78 8.56
C GLU A 38 -5.26 -11.14 8.42
N ARG A 39 -5.11 -12.04 9.41
CA ARG A 39 -5.83 -13.33 9.42
C ARG A 39 -7.35 -13.15 9.42
N PHE A 40 -7.85 -12.23 10.23
CA PHE A 40 -9.28 -11.91 10.31
C PHE A 40 -9.82 -11.42 8.97
N LEU A 41 -9.13 -10.47 8.34
CA LEU A 41 -9.53 -9.91 7.05
C LEU A 41 -9.48 -10.95 5.94
N ARG A 42 -8.46 -11.82 5.91
CA ARG A 42 -8.43 -12.97 4.98
C ARG A 42 -9.60 -13.93 5.19
N LYS A 43 -9.99 -14.20 6.44
CA LYS A 43 -11.15 -15.06 6.74
C LYS A 43 -12.47 -14.41 6.27
N CYS A 44 -12.61 -13.09 6.37
CA CYS A 44 -13.75 -12.37 5.79
C CYS A 44 -13.82 -12.52 4.27
N LEU A 45 -12.67 -12.68 3.60
CA LEU A 45 -12.58 -12.86 2.15
C LEU A 45 -12.60 -14.33 1.72
N ARG A 46 -12.80 -15.30 2.62
CA ARG A 46 -12.57 -16.72 2.33
C ARG A 46 -13.32 -17.23 1.09
N GLN A 47 -14.62 -16.96 1.01
CA GLN A 47 -15.45 -17.43 -0.10
C GLN A 47 -15.06 -16.75 -1.41
N TYR A 48 -14.79 -15.45 -1.37
CA TYR A 48 -14.26 -14.72 -2.52
C TYR A 48 -12.92 -15.26 -3.00
N ILE A 49 -11.96 -15.48 -2.10
CA ILE A 49 -10.63 -16.01 -2.41
C ILE A 49 -10.75 -17.34 -3.15
N LYS A 50 -11.61 -18.24 -2.66
CA LYS A 50 -11.83 -19.55 -3.28
C LYS A 50 -12.27 -19.46 -4.73
N ASN A 51 -13.08 -18.45 -5.07
CA ASN A 51 -13.74 -18.36 -6.38
C ASN A 51 -13.10 -17.33 -7.32
N SER A 52 -12.35 -16.37 -6.79
CA SER A 52 -12.03 -15.11 -7.49
C SER A 52 -10.55 -14.76 -7.51
N LEU A 53 -9.72 -15.38 -6.65
CA LEU A 53 -8.30 -15.08 -6.59
C LEU A 53 -7.62 -15.42 -7.92
N TRP A 54 -7.04 -14.42 -8.58
CA TRP A 54 -6.44 -14.53 -9.92
C TRP A 54 -7.37 -14.99 -11.05
N ALA A 55 -8.70 -15.04 -10.81
CA ALA A 55 -9.65 -15.46 -11.83
C ALA A 55 -9.83 -14.37 -12.90
N GLU A 56 -9.92 -14.78 -14.16
CA GLU A 56 -10.26 -13.90 -15.29
C GLU A 56 -11.76 -13.94 -15.55
N SER A 57 -12.32 -12.82 -16.02
CA SER A 57 -13.73 -12.74 -16.41
C SER A 57 -13.95 -11.59 -17.39
N ASP A 58 -14.83 -11.82 -18.37
CA ASP A 58 -15.31 -10.78 -19.29
C ASP A 58 -16.44 -9.93 -18.68
N ILE A 59 -17.06 -10.41 -17.59
CA ILE A 59 -18.10 -9.68 -16.87
C ILE A 59 -17.42 -8.60 -16.02
N TRP A 60 -17.76 -7.33 -16.27
CA TRP A 60 -17.12 -6.19 -15.60
C TRP A 60 -17.16 -6.27 -14.07
N SER A 61 -18.32 -6.61 -13.48
CA SER A 61 -18.48 -6.70 -12.02
C SER A 61 -17.63 -7.82 -11.43
N THR A 62 -17.60 -8.99 -12.06
CA THR A 62 -16.74 -10.12 -11.66
C THR A 62 -15.27 -9.74 -11.78
N ARG A 63 -14.85 -9.10 -12.87
CA ARG A 63 -13.46 -8.64 -13.05
C ARG A 63 -13.04 -7.63 -11.96
N LYS A 64 -13.92 -6.69 -11.60
CA LYS A 64 -13.67 -5.75 -10.50
C LYS A 64 -13.60 -6.45 -9.14
N MET A 65 -14.49 -7.40 -8.90
CA MET A 65 -14.45 -8.24 -7.70
C MET A 65 -13.11 -9.00 -7.61
N ASN A 66 -12.71 -9.71 -8.66
CA ASN A 66 -11.46 -10.47 -8.70
C ASN A 66 -10.24 -9.58 -8.43
N SER A 67 -10.25 -8.35 -8.96
CA SER A 67 -9.24 -7.31 -8.69
C SER A 67 -9.16 -6.96 -7.19
N ILE A 68 -10.28 -6.60 -6.57
CA ILE A 68 -10.33 -6.28 -5.14
C ILE A 68 -9.88 -7.47 -4.29
N VAL A 69 -10.38 -8.67 -4.59
CA VAL A 69 -10.03 -9.89 -3.86
C VAL A 69 -8.53 -10.15 -3.96
N THR A 70 -7.95 -10.06 -5.15
CA THR A 70 -6.52 -10.32 -5.36
C THR A 70 -5.67 -9.26 -4.66
N GLU A 71 -5.98 -7.97 -4.83
CA GLU A 71 -5.28 -6.88 -4.15
C GLU A 71 -5.31 -7.02 -2.63
N LEU A 72 -6.49 -7.21 -2.04
CA LEU A 72 -6.64 -7.36 -0.59
C LEU A 72 -6.00 -8.63 -0.07
N SER A 73 -6.10 -9.75 -0.79
CA SER A 73 -5.49 -11.03 -0.36
C SER A 73 -3.97 -10.92 -0.29
N CYS A 74 -3.36 -10.36 -1.33
CA CYS A 74 -1.93 -10.11 -1.37
C CYS A 74 -1.51 -9.11 -0.26
N LYS A 75 -2.24 -8.00 -0.12
CA LYS A 75 -2.00 -6.99 0.93
C LYS A 75 -2.05 -7.61 2.32
N PHE A 76 -3.08 -8.40 2.61
CA PHE A 76 -3.25 -9.10 3.88
C PHE A 76 -2.44 -10.39 3.98
N ASN A 77 -1.28 -10.48 3.31
CA ASN A 77 -0.29 -11.53 3.51
C ASN A 77 -0.80 -12.95 3.22
N ALA A 78 -1.58 -13.13 2.15
CA ALA A 78 -1.83 -14.45 1.57
C ALA A 78 -0.63 -14.88 0.72
N GLU A 79 0.14 -15.85 1.20
CA GLU A 79 1.38 -16.34 0.57
C GLU A 79 1.17 -16.74 -0.89
N LYS A 80 0.20 -17.61 -1.17
CA LYS A 80 -0.18 -18.03 -2.54
C LYS A 80 -0.46 -16.85 -3.48
N CYS A 81 -1.05 -15.77 -2.97
CA CYS A 81 -1.30 -14.57 -3.77
C CYS A 81 0.03 -13.90 -4.18
N ARG A 82 0.93 -13.70 -3.19
CA ARG A 82 2.22 -13.05 -3.40
C ARG A 82 3.15 -13.88 -4.30
N ASP A 83 3.19 -15.19 -4.12
CA ASP A 83 4.01 -16.09 -4.94
C ASP A 83 3.56 -16.12 -6.40
N THR A 84 2.23 -16.13 -6.61
CA THR A 84 1.66 -16.02 -7.95
C THR A 84 2.01 -14.67 -8.57
N ALA A 85 1.89 -13.56 -7.83
CA ALA A 85 2.28 -12.24 -8.32
C ALA A 85 3.75 -12.18 -8.76
N VAL A 86 4.67 -12.77 -7.99
CA VAL A 86 6.09 -12.86 -8.35
C VAL A 86 6.31 -13.70 -9.61
N THR A 87 5.61 -14.83 -9.72
CA THR A 87 5.69 -15.71 -10.91
C THR A 87 5.23 -14.97 -12.16
N LEU A 88 4.08 -14.30 -12.08
CA LEU A 88 3.53 -13.48 -13.15
C LEU A 88 4.43 -12.30 -13.51
N PHE A 89 5.13 -11.72 -12.53
CA PHE A 89 6.07 -10.63 -12.79
C PHE A 89 7.31 -11.12 -13.55
N ASN A 90 7.78 -12.34 -13.26
CA ASN A 90 8.87 -12.95 -14.02
C ASN A 90 8.47 -13.19 -15.48
N GLU A 91 7.25 -13.69 -15.71
CA GLU A 91 6.69 -13.83 -17.06
C GLU A 91 6.61 -12.46 -17.75
N PHE A 92 6.09 -11.45 -17.06
CA PHE A 92 6.04 -10.08 -17.56
C PHE A 92 7.40 -9.57 -18.00
N LEU A 93 8.44 -9.69 -17.17
CA LEU A 93 9.78 -9.21 -17.52
C LEU A 93 10.39 -9.96 -18.71
N ASN A 94 10.24 -11.29 -18.75
CA ASN A 94 10.76 -12.11 -19.85
C ASN A 94 10.11 -11.74 -21.20
N ASN A 95 8.80 -11.51 -21.19
CA ASN A 95 8.07 -11.14 -22.40
C ASN A 95 8.24 -9.64 -22.74
N CYS A 96 8.50 -8.81 -21.73
CA CYS A 96 8.64 -7.37 -21.90
C CYS A 96 10.07 -6.90 -22.27
N GLU A 97 11.08 -7.77 -22.21
CA GLU A 97 12.50 -7.37 -22.24
C GLU A 97 12.84 -6.43 -23.40
N TYR A 98 12.25 -6.68 -24.58
CA TYR A 98 12.52 -5.93 -25.82
C TYR A 98 11.38 -5.01 -26.25
N THR A 99 10.26 -4.94 -25.52
CA THR A 99 9.17 -4.03 -25.90
C THR A 99 9.33 -2.66 -25.25
N GLY A 100 9.19 -1.63 -26.06
CA GLY A 100 9.04 -0.25 -25.65
C GLY A 100 7.59 0.21 -25.59
N GLU A 101 6.61 -0.62 -25.97
CA GLU A 101 5.23 -0.21 -26.24
C GLU A 101 4.21 -1.13 -25.60
N GLY A 102 3.30 -0.54 -24.82
CA GLY A 102 2.20 -1.26 -24.18
C GLY A 102 2.64 -2.46 -23.33
N THR A 103 1.65 -3.17 -22.81
CA THR A 103 1.86 -4.28 -21.85
C THR A 103 0.93 -5.45 -22.10
N GLY A 104 0.04 -5.34 -23.09
CA GLY A 104 -0.90 -6.40 -23.46
C GLY A 104 -0.19 -7.68 -23.93
N ALA A 105 0.95 -7.53 -24.61
CA ALA A 105 1.77 -8.65 -25.06
C ALA A 105 2.72 -9.21 -24.00
N CYS A 106 2.95 -8.48 -22.90
CA CYS A 106 3.89 -8.89 -21.87
C CYS A 106 3.31 -9.90 -20.89
N ILE A 107 2.03 -9.76 -20.57
CA ILE A 107 1.37 -10.63 -19.61
C ILE A 107 -0.10 -10.77 -19.99
N ARG A 108 -0.60 -12.00 -19.97
CA ARG A 108 -1.99 -12.32 -20.35
C ARG A 108 -3.03 -11.64 -19.45
N GLN A 109 -2.66 -11.42 -18.19
CA GLN A 109 -3.59 -11.03 -17.14
C GLN A 109 -4.19 -9.67 -17.49
N PRO A 110 -5.50 -9.47 -17.25
CA PRO A 110 -6.12 -8.18 -17.49
C PRO A 110 -5.48 -7.10 -16.60
N PRO A 111 -5.42 -5.83 -17.04
CA PRO A 111 -4.83 -4.74 -16.27
C PRO A 111 -5.33 -4.66 -14.81
N GLU A 112 -6.58 -5.04 -14.55
CA GLU A 112 -7.17 -5.15 -13.21
C GLU A 112 -6.40 -6.03 -12.22
N LEU A 113 -5.68 -7.04 -12.68
CA LEU A 113 -4.96 -7.98 -11.83
C LEU A 113 -3.46 -7.68 -11.74
N ARG A 114 -2.96 -6.66 -12.44
CA ARG A 114 -1.51 -6.44 -12.58
C ARG A 114 -0.89 -5.63 -11.43
N LYS A 115 -1.67 -4.85 -10.69
CA LYS A 115 -1.13 -4.06 -9.57
C LYS A 115 -0.37 -4.90 -8.53
N PRO A 116 -0.90 -6.04 -8.03
CA PRO A 116 -0.12 -6.91 -7.16
C PRO A 116 1.10 -7.54 -7.86
N VAL A 117 1.00 -7.85 -9.16
CA VAL A 117 2.10 -8.39 -9.96
C VAL A 117 3.30 -7.44 -9.93
N TYR A 118 3.10 -6.16 -10.24
CA TYR A 118 4.18 -5.18 -10.20
C TYR A 118 4.73 -4.95 -8.79
N CYS A 119 3.84 -4.83 -7.80
CA CYS A 119 4.24 -4.54 -6.42
C CYS A 119 5.10 -5.66 -5.80
N TYR A 120 4.59 -6.89 -5.80
CA TYR A 120 5.30 -8.01 -5.20
C TYR A 120 6.46 -8.50 -6.07
N GLY A 121 6.36 -8.30 -7.39
CA GLY A 121 7.46 -8.46 -8.32
C GLY A 121 8.66 -7.59 -7.97
N LEU A 122 8.46 -6.27 -7.86
CA LEU A 122 9.53 -5.32 -7.54
C LEU A 122 10.07 -5.46 -6.11
N ARG A 123 9.27 -5.93 -5.15
CA ARG A 123 9.80 -6.34 -3.82
C ARG A 123 10.85 -7.45 -3.92
N LYS A 124 10.76 -8.32 -4.94
CA LYS A 124 11.71 -9.43 -5.15
C LYS A 124 12.79 -9.12 -6.18
N LYS A 125 12.52 -8.19 -7.08
CA LYS A 125 13.39 -7.80 -8.20
C LYS A 125 13.47 -6.27 -8.32
N PRO A 126 14.06 -5.58 -7.33
CA PRO A 126 14.14 -4.12 -7.36
C PRO A 126 14.93 -3.58 -8.55
N GLU A 127 15.86 -4.37 -9.12
CA GLU A 127 16.60 -4.04 -10.33
C GLU A 127 15.72 -3.77 -11.56
N ALA A 128 14.44 -4.18 -11.53
CA ALA A 128 13.49 -3.94 -12.60
C ALA A 128 12.74 -2.59 -12.51
N VAL A 129 13.01 -1.75 -11.48
CA VAL A 129 12.44 -0.39 -11.37
C VAL A 129 12.64 0.45 -12.64
N PRO A 130 13.83 0.49 -13.27
CA PRO A 130 14.02 1.27 -14.50
C PRO A 130 13.13 0.80 -15.66
N THR A 131 12.87 -0.51 -15.77
CA THR A 131 11.97 -1.08 -16.79
C THR A 131 10.54 -0.60 -16.59
N LEU A 132 10.02 -0.69 -15.36
CA LEU A 132 8.66 -0.21 -15.07
C LEU A 132 8.54 1.30 -15.18
N THR A 133 9.58 2.05 -14.84
CA THR A 133 9.63 3.51 -14.99
C THR A 133 9.55 3.92 -16.46
N ARG A 134 10.33 3.26 -17.33
CA ARG A 134 10.27 3.48 -18.78
C ARG A 134 8.87 3.22 -19.32
N MET A 135 8.25 2.11 -18.94
CA MET A 135 6.91 1.74 -19.40
C MET A 135 5.83 2.68 -18.85
N HIS A 136 5.91 3.08 -17.58
CA HIS A 136 5.04 4.09 -16.97
C HIS A 136 5.08 5.40 -17.78
N ASN A 137 6.29 5.88 -18.11
CA ASN A 137 6.47 7.12 -18.86
C ASN A 137 5.92 6.99 -20.29
N TRP A 138 6.13 5.86 -20.95
CA TRP A 138 5.55 5.59 -22.26
C TRP A 138 4.03 5.73 -22.25
N PHE A 139 3.34 5.17 -21.24
CA PHE A 139 1.88 5.32 -21.12
C PHE A 139 1.45 6.77 -20.93
N TYR A 140 2.19 7.55 -20.16
CA TYR A 140 1.89 8.96 -19.92
C TYR A 140 2.02 9.79 -21.21
N GLU A 141 3.05 9.49 -22.02
CA GLU A 141 3.34 10.18 -23.27
C GLU A 141 2.40 9.77 -24.42
N HIS A 142 2.16 8.46 -24.58
CA HIS A 142 1.55 7.89 -25.78
C HIS A 142 0.13 7.36 -25.58
N SER A 143 -0.31 7.16 -24.34
CA SER A 143 -1.53 6.41 -24.04
C SER A 143 -2.35 7.05 -22.90
N ARG A 144 -2.60 8.36 -23.04
CA ARG A 144 -3.30 9.20 -22.06
C ARG A 144 -4.67 8.67 -21.60
N TYR A 145 -5.35 7.85 -22.39
CA TYR A 145 -6.66 7.27 -22.05
C TYR A 145 -6.57 5.92 -21.31
N PHE A 146 -5.44 5.21 -21.38
CA PHE A 146 -5.24 3.91 -20.73
C PHE A 146 -4.32 4.02 -19.52
N THR A 147 -4.68 4.88 -18.57
CA THR A 147 -3.84 5.21 -17.39
C THR A 147 -3.84 4.16 -16.29
N LYS A 148 -4.66 3.11 -16.38
CA LYS A 148 -4.77 2.12 -15.32
C LYS A 148 -3.44 1.40 -15.10
N ASP A 149 -2.85 0.86 -16.16
CA ASP A 149 -1.62 0.09 -16.05
C ASP A 149 -0.44 0.98 -15.63
N ALA A 150 -0.40 2.24 -16.12
CA ALA A 150 0.55 3.23 -15.65
C ALA A 150 0.44 3.49 -14.13
N LYS A 151 -0.78 3.68 -13.61
CA LYS A 151 -1.00 3.85 -12.16
C LYS A 151 -0.59 2.62 -11.36
N ASP A 152 -0.87 1.44 -11.89
CA ASP A 152 -0.49 0.17 -11.27
C ASP A 152 1.04 -0.01 -11.27
N MET A 153 1.74 0.37 -12.33
CA MET A 153 3.20 0.39 -12.38
C MET A 153 3.78 1.38 -11.37
N LEU A 154 3.23 2.59 -11.29
CA LEU A 154 3.66 3.58 -10.30
C LEU A 154 3.46 3.08 -8.87
N ASN A 155 2.34 2.37 -8.60
CA ASN A 155 2.13 1.69 -7.34
C ASN A 155 3.15 0.57 -7.13
N GLY A 156 3.47 -0.20 -8.17
CA GLY A 156 4.52 -1.22 -8.11
C GLY A 156 5.90 -0.66 -7.76
N ILE A 157 6.30 0.43 -8.42
CA ILE A 157 7.58 1.13 -8.16
C ILE A 157 7.70 1.53 -6.69
N SER A 158 6.61 1.97 -6.07
CA SER A 158 6.58 2.32 -4.65
C SER A 158 6.72 1.13 -3.67
N CYS A 159 6.71 -0.11 -4.16
CA CYS A 159 6.79 -1.31 -3.32
C CYS A 159 8.21 -1.81 -3.07
N VAL A 160 9.24 -1.24 -3.72
CA VAL A 160 10.63 -1.60 -3.38
C VAL A 160 10.94 -1.23 -1.92
N GLU A 161 12.00 -1.82 -1.37
CA GLU A 161 12.36 -1.69 0.05
C GLU A 161 13.83 -1.27 0.18
N GLY A 162 14.23 -0.80 1.37
CA GLY A 162 15.64 -0.50 1.67
C GLY A 162 16.21 0.66 0.84
N GLU A 163 17.44 0.47 0.31
CA GLU A 163 18.14 1.51 -0.45
C GLU A 163 17.44 1.83 -1.77
N ASP A 164 16.83 0.84 -2.43
CA ASP A 164 16.08 1.06 -3.67
C ASP A 164 14.89 2.01 -3.43
N LEU A 165 14.21 1.87 -2.28
CA LEU A 165 13.13 2.78 -1.89
C LEU A 165 13.64 4.20 -1.65
N LYS A 166 14.79 4.36 -1.02
CA LYS A 166 15.41 5.70 -0.84
C LYS A 166 15.76 6.33 -2.19
N GLY A 167 16.22 5.53 -3.16
CA GLY A 167 16.41 5.95 -4.54
C GLY A 167 15.11 6.48 -5.17
N VAL A 168 14.04 5.69 -5.10
CA VAL A 168 12.71 6.08 -5.60
C VAL A 168 12.18 7.35 -4.92
N ILE A 169 12.33 7.49 -3.59
CA ILE A 169 11.94 8.69 -2.85
C ILE A 169 12.72 9.91 -3.36
N SER A 170 14.04 9.77 -3.52
CA SER A 170 14.92 10.83 -4.01
C SER A 170 14.50 11.31 -5.41
N GLU A 171 14.29 10.37 -6.33
CA GLU A 171 13.83 10.64 -7.68
C GLU A 171 12.45 11.31 -7.71
N ALA A 172 11.52 10.89 -6.84
CA ALA A 172 10.20 11.51 -6.71
C ALA A 172 10.31 12.97 -6.24
N ILE A 173 11.18 13.27 -5.28
CA ILE A 173 11.43 14.64 -4.80
C ILE A 173 12.06 15.50 -5.90
N ASN A 174 12.87 14.90 -6.76
CA ASN A 174 13.46 15.57 -7.93
C ASN A 174 12.47 15.72 -9.11
N GLY A 175 11.24 15.23 -8.97
CA GLY A 175 10.17 15.39 -9.96
C GLY A 175 10.11 14.31 -11.04
N LEU A 176 10.83 13.19 -10.90
CA LEU A 176 10.73 12.07 -11.86
C LEU A 176 9.34 11.42 -11.85
N TYR A 177 8.71 11.38 -10.67
CA TYR A 177 7.41 10.77 -10.46
C TYR A 177 6.39 11.80 -9.97
N PRO A 178 5.09 11.63 -10.27
CA PRO A 178 4.06 12.50 -9.70
C PRO A 178 3.95 12.31 -8.18
N SER A 179 3.60 13.37 -7.44
CA SER A 179 3.50 13.37 -5.96
C SER A 179 2.65 12.25 -5.36
N ARG A 180 1.72 11.68 -6.15
CA ARG A 180 0.90 10.53 -5.74
C ARG A 180 1.76 9.31 -5.33
N ILE A 181 2.98 9.18 -5.84
CA ILE A 181 3.88 8.08 -5.46
C ILE A 181 4.11 8.02 -3.95
N PHE A 182 4.19 9.16 -3.25
CA PHE A 182 4.36 9.16 -1.79
C PHE A 182 3.18 8.51 -1.08
N GLY A 183 1.96 8.73 -1.57
CA GLY A 183 0.78 8.03 -1.07
C GLY A 183 0.89 6.51 -1.25
N TYR A 184 1.39 6.05 -2.40
CA TYR A 184 1.61 4.62 -2.62
C TYR A 184 2.73 4.04 -1.76
N ILE A 185 3.85 4.76 -1.57
CA ILE A 185 4.91 4.36 -0.64
C ILE A 185 4.31 4.22 0.75
N ALA A 186 3.54 5.22 1.21
CA ALA A 186 2.91 5.20 2.51
C ALA A 186 1.91 4.06 2.71
N ASP A 187 1.20 3.65 1.65
CA ASP A 187 0.27 2.51 1.68
C ASP A 187 0.98 1.16 1.69
N ASN A 188 2.17 1.08 1.10
CA ASN A 188 2.97 -0.14 0.94
C ASN A 188 4.03 -0.33 2.05
N ASP A 189 4.34 0.73 2.81
CA ASP A 189 5.22 0.70 3.97
C ASP A 189 4.46 0.22 5.22
N ASP A 190 4.77 -1.00 5.64
CA ASP A 190 4.21 -1.63 6.84
C ASP A 190 4.65 -0.93 8.14
N SER A 191 5.84 -0.33 8.16
CA SER A 191 6.36 0.39 9.32
C SER A 191 5.68 1.75 9.49
N GLY A 192 5.23 2.33 8.38
CA GLY A 192 4.74 3.70 8.28
C GLY A 192 5.80 4.75 8.64
N LEU A 193 7.08 4.44 8.48
CA LEU A 193 8.20 5.30 8.89
C LEU A 193 9.20 5.57 7.77
N GLU A 194 9.15 4.91 6.61
CA GLU A 194 10.18 5.04 5.57
C GLU A 194 10.32 6.47 5.04
N LEU A 195 9.20 7.09 4.64
CA LEU A 195 9.17 8.49 4.20
C LEU A 195 9.59 9.46 5.32
N TRP A 196 9.20 9.17 6.56
CA TRP A 196 9.60 9.99 7.71
C TRP A 196 11.09 9.91 7.97
N ASN A 197 11.66 8.71 7.95
CA ASN A 197 13.08 8.44 8.17
C ASN A 197 13.94 9.08 7.07
N TYR A 198 13.47 9.03 5.82
CA TYR A 198 14.09 9.75 4.72
C TYR A 198 14.06 11.26 4.97
N PHE A 199 12.91 11.81 5.34
CA PHE A 199 12.75 13.25 5.59
C PHE A 199 13.68 13.78 6.68
N ILE A 200 13.71 13.14 7.85
CA ILE A 200 14.57 13.60 8.95
C ILE A 200 16.06 13.50 8.63
N SER A 201 16.43 12.69 7.64
CA SER A 201 17.81 12.54 7.16
C SER A 201 18.15 13.51 6.03
N ASN A 202 17.14 13.99 5.29
CA ASN A 202 17.29 14.80 4.08
C ASN A 202 16.31 15.99 4.09
N VAL A 203 16.29 16.75 5.18
CA VAL A 203 15.27 17.78 5.44
C VAL A 203 15.20 18.81 4.31
N GLU A 204 16.34 19.39 3.93
CA GLU A 204 16.40 20.40 2.87
C GLU A 204 15.95 19.84 1.52
N HIS A 205 16.30 18.59 1.20
CA HIS A 205 15.91 17.96 -0.05
C HIS A 205 14.39 17.85 -0.18
N VAL A 206 13.70 17.48 0.91
CA VAL A 206 12.23 17.41 0.91
C VAL A 206 11.61 18.81 0.95
N VAL A 207 12.16 19.74 1.73
CA VAL A 207 11.61 21.10 1.88
C VAL A 207 11.70 21.90 0.58
N PHE A 208 12.82 21.77 -0.15
CA PHE A 208 13.08 22.47 -1.41
C PHE A 208 12.83 21.59 -2.65
N GLY A 209 12.21 20.42 -2.46
CA GLY A 209 11.87 19.50 -3.53
C GLY A 209 10.80 20.04 -4.48
N VAL A 210 10.65 19.37 -5.63
CA VAL A 210 9.61 19.70 -6.62
C VAL A 210 8.19 19.45 -6.08
N PRO A 211 7.90 18.34 -5.38
CA PRO A 211 6.57 18.09 -4.82
C PRO A 211 6.21 19.04 -3.67
N SER A 212 4.91 19.21 -3.45
CA SER A 212 4.40 19.90 -2.26
C SER A 212 4.90 19.23 -0.98
N PHE A 213 5.52 20.03 -0.10
CA PHE A 213 5.90 19.59 1.25
C PHE A 213 4.70 18.99 2.01
N ALA A 214 3.51 19.56 1.82
CA ALA A 214 2.29 19.05 2.45
C ALA A 214 1.93 17.65 1.94
N ASP A 215 2.03 17.39 0.64
CA ASP A 215 1.76 16.07 0.06
C ASP A 215 2.72 15.03 0.64
N TYR A 216 4.02 15.36 0.71
CA TYR A 216 5.03 14.50 1.28
C TYR A 216 4.76 14.19 2.76
N ILE A 217 4.55 15.20 3.60
CA ILE A 217 4.37 15.01 5.05
C ILE A 217 3.04 14.33 5.38
N ASN A 218 1.98 14.61 4.64
CA ASN A 218 0.70 13.89 4.78
C ASN A 218 0.88 12.39 4.46
N ALA A 219 1.63 12.05 3.42
CA ALA A 219 1.97 10.66 3.12
C ALA A 219 2.86 10.05 4.20
N ALA A 220 3.91 10.75 4.62
CA ALA A 220 4.87 10.27 5.62
C ALA A 220 4.25 9.99 6.99
N THR A 221 3.15 10.68 7.32
CA THR A 221 2.40 10.52 8.57
C THR A 221 1.11 9.71 8.40
N ASN A 222 0.90 9.10 7.23
CA ASN A 222 -0.30 8.31 6.95
C ASN A 222 -0.43 7.12 7.91
N GLY A 223 -1.60 6.96 8.50
CA GLY A 223 -1.87 5.88 9.47
C GLY A 223 -1.18 6.04 10.83
N TRP A 224 -0.54 7.18 11.12
CA TRP A 224 -0.04 7.47 12.47
C TRP A 224 -1.20 7.71 13.44
N ASN A 225 -1.11 7.08 14.63
CA ASN A 225 -2.23 7.00 15.56
C ASN A 225 -1.81 6.78 17.03
N SER A 226 -0.58 7.15 17.39
CA SER A 226 -0.06 7.00 18.76
C SER A 226 0.56 8.30 19.27
N GLN A 227 0.64 8.46 20.61
CA GLN A 227 1.32 9.62 21.20
C GLN A 227 2.80 9.70 20.79
N LYS A 228 3.47 8.54 20.65
CA LYS A 228 4.85 8.44 20.17
C LYS A 228 5.04 9.07 18.78
N ASP A 229 4.01 9.08 17.95
CA ASP A 229 4.03 9.71 16.63
C ASP A 229 4.00 11.24 16.72
N ILE A 230 3.19 11.79 17.63
CA ILE A 230 3.17 13.22 17.94
C ILE A 230 4.51 13.64 18.54
N ASP A 231 5.01 12.89 19.51
CA ASP A 231 6.30 13.17 20.18
C ASP A 231 7.45 13.20 19.18
N ARG A 232 7.42 12.33 18.16
CA ARG A 232 8.43 12.29 17.08
C ARG A 232 8.42 13.58 16.25
N ILE A 233 7.25 14.15 15.97
CA ILE A 233 7.13 15.46 15.29
C ILE A 233 7.68 16.55 16.20
N GLU A 234 7.28 16.58 17.47
CA GLU A 234 7.72 17.61 18.41
C GLU A 234 9.23 17.59 18.65
N GLN A 235 9.83 16.39 18.71
CA GLN A 235 11.28 16.23 18.82
C GLN A 235 12.00 16.79 17.60
N PHE A 236 11.49 16.50 16.39
CA PHE A 236 12.03 17.07 15.15
C PHE A 236 11.95 18.61 15.13
N LEU A 237 10.81 19.18 15.52
CA LEU A 237 10.62 20.64 15.57
C LEU A 237 11.50 21.34 16.61
N LYS A 238 11.89 20.65 17.69
CA LYS A 238 12.81 21.16 18.71
C LYS A 238 14.29 21.08 18.29
N ASP A 239 14.62 20.27 17.29
CA ASP A 239 15.98 20.18 16.76
C ASP A 239 16.34 21.48 16.02
N ARG A 240 17.21 22.30 16.63
CA ARG A 240 17.60 23.60 16.07
C ARG A 240 18.35 23.50 14.74
N LYS A 241 19.00 22.37 14.44
CA LYS A 241 19.74 22.20 13.17
C LYS A 241 18.80 21.83 12.03
N LYS A 242 17.75 21.07 12.32
CA LYS A 242 16.83 20.54 11.31
C LYS A 242 15.54 21.36 11.19
N GLY A 243 14.94 21.71 12.33
CA GLY A 243 13.68 22.46 12.38
C GLY A 243 13.81 23.91 11.93
N SER A 244 15.00 24.51 11.94
CA SER A 244 15.22 25.90 11.52
C SER A 244 15.11 26.13 10.01
N VAL A 245 15.16 25.07 9.21
CA VAL A 245 14.96 25.11 7.74
C VAL A 245 13.50 25.36 7.38
N LEU A 246 12.56 25.06 8.27
CA LEU A 246 11.13 25.10 8.00
C LEU A 246 10.60 26.53 7.93
N SER A 247 9.79 26.81 6.91
CA SER A 247 9.01 28.04 6.84
C SER A 247 7.78 28.00 7.76
N ALA A 248 7.12 29.14 7.95
CA ALA A 248 5.86 29.21 8.67
C ALA A 248 4.78 28.30 8.06
N ASP A 249 4.73 28.18 6.73
CA ASP A 249 3.80 27.29 6.04
C ASP A 249 4.13 25.82 6.30
N ASN A 250 5.42 25.45 6.33
CA ASN A 250 5.82 24.08 6.69
C ASN A 250 5.44 23.74 8.14
N LEU A 251 5.58 24.70 9.07
CA LEU A 251 5.14 24.52 10.45
C LEU A 251 3.61 24.31 10.54
N GLN A 252 2.83 25.02 9.71
CA GLN A 252 1.39 24.85 9.66
C GLN A 252 0.98 23.46 9.15
N VAL A 253 1.74 22.87 8.23
CA VAL A 253 1.55 21.46 7.81
C VAL A 253 1.72 20.52 9.00
N PHE A 254 2.75 20.73 9.83
CA PHE A 254 2.96 19.92 11.05
C PHE A 254 1.80 20.03 12.05
N GLU A 255 1.24 21.22 12.24
CA GLU A 255 0.06 21.39 13.09
C GLU A 255 -1.16 20.64 12.54
N THR A 256 -1.36 20.65 11.23
CA THR A 256 -2.45 19.93 10.57
C THR A 256 -2.31 18.41 10.76
N VAL A 257 -1.12 17.85 10.51
CA VAL A 257 -0.93 16.39 10.68
C VAL A 257 -1.01 15.98 12.14
N LYS A 258 -0.52 16.78 13.10
CA LYS A 258 -0.71 16.50 14.54
C LYS A 258 -2.18 16.39 14.91
N LYS A 259 -3.05 17.29 14.40
CA LYS A 259 -4.50 17.20 14.60
C LYS A 259 -5.09 15.91 14.03
N HIS A 260 -4.67 15.49 12.83
CA HIS A 260 -5.09 14.23 12.24
C HIS A 260 -4.66 13.02 13.07
N ILE A 261 -3.41 13.00 13.56
CA ILE A 261 -2.90 11.94 14.43
C ILE A 261 -3.70 11.89 15.74
N SER A 262 -4.00 13.03 16.35
CA SER A 262 -4.86 13.09 17.56
C SER A 262 -6.27 12.53 17.31
N ALA A 263 -6.86 12.79 16.14
CA ALA A 263 -8.14 12.20 15.77
C ALA A 263 -8.05 10.67 15.63
N ASN A 264 -6.96 10.15 15.07
CA ASN A 264 -6.72 8.71 14.97
C ASN A 264 -6.47 8.06 16.34
N ILE A 265 -5.71 8.72 17.24
CA ILE A 265 -5.55 8.28 18.64
C ILE A 265 -6.91 8.15 19.31
N LYS A 266 -7.77 9.17 19.16
CA LYS A 266 -9.14 9.15 19.71
C LYS A 266 -9.95 7.99 19.15
N TRP A 267 -9.88 7.75 17.84
CA TRP A 267 -10.55 6.62 17.20
C TRP A 267 -10.07 5.28 17.75
N MET A 268 -8.75 5.09 17.90
CA MET A 268 -8.15 3.88 18.47
C MET A 268 -8.55 3.68 19.94
N ASN A 269 -8.64 4.74 20.73
CA ASN A 269 -9.07 4.66 22.13
C ASN A 269 -10.55 4.24 22.27
N ILE A 270 -11.42 4.73 21.38
CA ILE A 270 -12.86 4.42 21.41
C ILE A 270 -13.13 3.02 20.84
N HIS A 271 -12.51 2.68 19.70
CA HIS A 271 -12.88 1.49 18.93
C HIS A 271 -11.85 0.36 19.01
N GLY A 272 -10.58 0.67 19.23
CA GLY A 272 -9.48 -0.29 19.13
C GLY A 272 -9.65 -1.49 20.05
N LYS A 273 -9.91 -1.25 21.35
CA LYS A 273 -10.16 -2.32 22.34
C LYS A 273 -11.42 -3.14 22.03
N ALA A 274 -12.47 -2.50 21.53
CA ALA A 274 -13.71 -3.17 21.18
C ALA A 274 -13.52 -4.09 19.97
N ILE A 275 -12.80 -3.63 18.95
CA ILE A 275 -12.42 -4.42 17.77
C ILE A 275 -11.54 -5.59 18.20
N GLU A 276 -10.54 -5.34 19.06
CA GLU A 276 -9.68 -6.38 19.62
C GLU A 276 -10.47 -7.46 20.36
N GLY A 277 -11.34 -7.06 21.29
CA GLY A 277 -12.16 -7.96 22.06
C GLY A 277 -13.14 -8.75 21.19
N TRP A 278 -13.78 -8.09 20.24
CA TRP A 278 -14.69 -8.73 19.29
C TRP A 278 -13.95 -9.79 18.47
N MET A 279 -12.76 -9.48 17.96
CA MET A 279 -11.95 -10.46 17.20
C MET A 279 -11.51 -11.64 18.07
N LYS A 280 -11.01 -11.40 19.29
CA LYS A 280 -10.60 -12.49 20.21
C LYS A 280 -11.75 -13.46 20.50
N ASN A 281 -12.98 -12.95 20.60
CA ASN A 281 -14.16 -13.74 20.93
C ASN A 281 -14.78 -14.49 19.73
N HIS A 282 -14.70 -13.93 18.51
CA HIS A 282 -15.33 -14.51 17.31
C HIS A 282 -14.32 -15.26 16.42
N PHE A 283 -13.04 -15.10 16.72
CA PHE A 283 -11.94 -15.79 16.08
C PHE A 283 -11.12 -16.37 17.21
N THR A 284 -11.44 -17.60 17.62
CA THR A 284 -10.58 -18.39 18.50
C THR A 284 -9.18 -18.29 17.92
N ILE A 285 -8.32 -17.55 18.60
CA ILE A 285 -6.90 -17.54 18.31
C ILE A 285 -6.48 -18.95 18.69
N TYR A 286 -6.46 -19.86 17.71
CA TYR A 286 -5.68 -21.08 17.85
C TYR A 286 -4.24 -20.62 18.02
N SER A 287 -3.83 -20.45 19.28
CA SER A 287 -2.45 -20.45 19.67
C SER A 287 -1.82 -21.73 19.09
N ALA A 288 -0.68 -21.53 18.43
CA ALA A 288 0.29 -22.51 18.00
C ALA A 288 0.06 -23.95 18.49
N ASN A 289 -0.30 -24.85 17.57
CA ASN A 289 0.00 -26.30 17.52
C ASN A 289 -1.14 -27.08 16.88
N ARG A 290 -1.27 -26.97 15.55
CA ARG A 290 -1.62 -28.09 14.67
C ARG A 290 -1.31 -27.66 13.24
N GLY A 291 -0.43 -28.41 12.60
CA GLY A 291 0.14 -28.06 11.31
C GLY A 291 -0.92 -27.83 10.25
N LEU A 292 -0.85 -26.68 9.58
CA LEU A 292 -1.37 -26.52 8.25
C LEU A 292 -0.33 -27.11 7.29
N ARG A 293 -0.37 -28.44 7.14
CA ARG A 293 0.00 -29.06 5.87
C ARG A 293 -1.27 -29.08 5.02
N ASN A 294 -1.14 -28.51 3.82
CA ASN A 294 -2.04 -28.61 2.67
C ASN A 294 -3.37 -27.85 2.79
N GLU A 295 -3.46 -26.72 2.07
CA GLU A 295 -4.54 -26.35 1.12
C GLU A 295 -4.26 -24.98 0.46
#